data_AF-A0A438HD98-F1
#
_entry.id   AF-A0A438HD98-F1
#
_cell.length_a   1.000
_cell.length_b   1.000
_cell.length_c   1.000
_cell.angle_alpha   90.00
_cell.angle_beta   90.00
_cell.angle_gamma   90.00
#
_symmetry.space_group_name_H-M   'P 1'
#
loop_
_entity.id
_entity.type
_entity.pdbx_description
1 polymer ?
#
loop_
_entity_poly.entity_id
_entity_poly.type
_entity_poly.pdbx_seq_one_letter_code
_entity_poly.pdbx_strand_id
1 'polypeptide(L)' 'MIMTPSFTTHSFAMNQRAVVLNVTSMAQLSLFAYKLVVSGPQTTAIAPPGYYMLFVVHAGTPSQGVWVKVQ' A
#
# COMPACT_ATOMS: atom_id res chain seq x y z
N MET A 1 2.03 -2.23 2.13
CA MET A 1 2.17 -0.77 1.87
C MET A 1 1.28 -0.39 0.70
N ILE A 2 0.85 0.87 0.63
CA ILE A 2 0.16 1.42 -0.55
C ILE A 2 1.04 2.49 -1.21
N MET A 3 0.94 2.62 -2.53
CA MET A 3 1.69 3.62 -3.30
C MET A 3 0.88 4.19 -4.46
N THR A 4 0.92 5.50 -4.67
CA THR A 4 0.45 6.15 -5.90
C THR A 4 1.55 6.20 -6.96
N PRO A 5 1.23 5.97 -8.25
CA PRO A 5 2.20 6.20 -9.32
C PRO A 5 2.55 7.68 -9.43
N SER A 6 3.81 7.99 -9.75
CA SER A 6 4.24 9.35 -10.07
C SER A 6 3.84 9.77 -11.48
N PHE A 7 3.53 11.05 -11.67
CA PHE A 7 3.75 11.70 -12.96
C PHE A 7 5.04 12.51 -12.88
N THR A 8 5.99 12.25 -13.79
CA THR A 8 7.36 12.79 -13.69
C THR A 8 7.76 13.54 -14.96
N THR A 9 8.17 14.80 -14.80
CA THR A 9 8.74 15.63 -15.88
C THR A 9 9.83 16.54 -15.32
N HIS A 10 10.84 16.89 -16.12
CA HIS A 10 11.97 17.73 -15.70
C HIS A 10 12.61 17.29 -14.37
N SER A 11 12.77 15.98 -14.18
CA SER A 11 13.27 15.36 -12.95
C SER A 11 12.43 15.64 -11.69
N PHE A 12 11.20 16.13 -11.84
CA PHE A 12 10.26 16.37 -10.77
C PHE A 12 9.13 15.34 -10.81
N ALA A 13 9.04 14.51 -9.77
CA ALA A 13 8.01 13.49 -9.61
C ALA A 13 6.88 14.00 -8.70
N MET A 14 5.68 14.13 -9.26
CA MET A 14 4.51 14.59 -8.53
C MET A 14 3.66 13.42 -8.06
N ASN A 15 2.98 13.63 -6.94
CA ASN A 15 1.91 12.79 -6.39
C ASN A 15 2.32 11.39 -5.90
N GLN A 16 3.54 10.92 -6.13
CA GLN A 16 4.01 9.64 -5.56
C GLN A 16 4.11 9.73 -4.04
N ARG A 17 3.41 8.84 -3.36
CA ARG A 17 3.43 8.71 -1.90
C ARG A 17 3.46 7.24 -1.55
N ALA A 18 4.46 6.81 -0.79
CA ALA A 18 4.56 5.46 -0.25
C ALA A 18 4.10 5.47 1.20
N VAL A 19 3.05 4.71 1.53
CA VAL A 19 2.50 4.61 2.88
C VAL A 19 2.63 3.18 3.38
N VAL A 20 3.43 3.00 4.42
CA VAL A 20 3.51 1.73 5.15
C VAL A 20 2.27 1.62 6.03
N LEU A 21 1.52 0.53 5.88
CA LEU A 21 0.33 0.25 6.68
C LEU A 21 0.73 -0.60 7.88
N ASN A 22 0.18 -0.27 9.04
CA ASN A 22 0.39 -1.07 10.24
C ASN A 22 -0.48 -2.34 10.20
N VAL A 23 0.16 -3.49 10.40
CA VAL A 23 -0.52 -4.78 10.50
C VAL A 23 -1.03 -4.92 11.93
N THR A 24 -2.34 -5.01 12.10
CA THR A 24 -2.97 -5.14 13.43
C THR A 24 -3.20 -6.59 13.82
N SER A 25 -3.35 -7.48 12.85
CA SER A 25 -3.38 -8.92 13.10
C SER A 25 -2.97 -9.73 11.88
N MET A 26 -2.52 -10.96 12.14
CA MET A 26 -2.14 -11.93 11.13
C MET A 26 -2.61 -13.31 11.58
N ALA A 27 -3.24 -14.05 10.67
CA ALA A 27 -3.69 -15.41 10.92
C ALA A 27 -3.30 -16.30 9.73
N GLN A 28 -2.74 -17.47 10.01
CA GLN A 28 -2.50 -18.47 8.99
C GLN A 28 -3.82 -19.21 8.70
N LEU A 29 -4.24 -19.20 7.43
CA LEU A 29 -5.46 -19.89 7.00
C LEU A 29 -5.16 -21.29 6.45
N SER A 30 -3.98 -21.49 5.88
CA SER A 30 -3.49 -22.79 5.39
C SER A 30 -1.97 -22.81 5.29
N LEU A 31 -1.38 -23.91 4.82
CA LEU A 31 0.06 -24.00 4.55
C LEU A 31 0.60 -22.88 3.64
N PHE A 32 -0.24 -22.34 2.74
CA PHE A 32 0.17 -21.34 1.74
C PHE A 32 -0.67 -20.05 1.76
N ALA A 33 -1.53 -19.87 2.76
CA ALA A 33 -2.42 -18.70 2.82
C ALA A 33 -2.40 -18.04 4.20
N TYR A 34 -2.27 -16.72 4.18
CA TYR A 34 -2.33 -15.86 5.36
C TYR A 34 -3.39 -14.79 5.18
N LYS A 35 -4.08 -14.48 6.26
CA LYS A 35 -4.97 -13.32 6.38
C LYS A 35 -4.26 -12.26 7.19
N LEU A 36 -4.19 -11.06 6.64
CA LEU A 36 -3.68 -9.87 7.31
C LEU A 36 -4.82 -8.89 7.54
N VAL A 37 -4.87 -8.30 8.72
CA VAL A 37 -5.69 -7.11 9.00
C VAL A 37 -4.72 -5.94 9.14
N VAL A 38 -5.00 -4.87 8.41
CA VAL A 38 -4.18 -3.67 8.38
C VAL A 38 -5.03 -2.46 8.75
N SER A 39 -4.44 -1.52 9.48
CA SER A 39 -5.06 -0.21 9.68
C SER A 39 -4.78 0.67 8.46
N GLY A 40 -5.83 1.25 7.89
CA GLY A 40 -5.70 2.24 6.83
C GLY A 40 -4.99 3.52 7.29
N PRO A 41 -4.64 4.40 6.33
CA PRO A 41 -4.10 5.72 6.64
C PRO A 41 -5.06 6.49 7.54
N GLN A 42 -4.53 7.08 8.62
CA GLN A 42 -5.34 7.70 9.68
C GLN A 42 -5.95 9.05 9.24
N THR A 43 -5.35 9.71 8.25
CA THR A 43 -5.81 11.00 7.74
C THR A 43 -5.64 11.09 6.22
N THR A 44 -6.48 11.91 5.58
CA THR A 44 -6.39 12.23 4.15
C THR A 44 -5.11 12.99 3.80
N ALA A 45 -4.47 13.63 4.77
CA ALA A 45 -3.18 14.28 4.57
C ALA A 45 -2.05 13.26 4.32
N ILE A 46 -2.12 12.07 4.95
CA ILE A 46 -1.18 10.97 4.75
C ILE A 46 -1.42 10.32 3.39
N ALA A 47 -2.67 9.94 3.12
CA ALA A 47 -3.08 9.34 1.86
C ALA A 47 -4.39 10.01 1.39
N PRO A 48 -4.29 10.98 0.46
CA PRO A 48 -5.48 11.61 -0.13
C PRO A 48 -6.38 10.57 -0.82
N PRO A 49 -7.70 10.80 -0.90
CA PRO A 49 -8.61 9.91 -1.60
C PRO A 49 -8.16 9.68 -3.06
N GLY A 50 -8.19 8.44 -3.51
CA GLY A 50 -7.69 8.08 -4.84
C GLY A 50 -7.34 6.61 -4.98
N TYR A 51 -6.79 6.26 -6.15
CA TYR A 51 -6.33 4.91 -6.44
C TYR A 51 -4.87 4.74 -6.06
N TYR A 52 -4.59 3.65 -5.35
CA TYR A 52 -3.27 3.25 -4.91
C TYR A 52 -2.99 1.81 -5.33
N MET A 53 -1.74 1.49 -5.58
CA MET A 53 -1.27 0.11 -5.65
C MET A 53 -0.97 -0.40 -4.24
N LEU A 54 -1.58 -1.51 -3.85
CA LEU A 54 -1.31 -2.23 -2.62
C LEU A 54 -0.28 -3.34 -2.86
N PHE A 55 0.72 -3.39 -1.99
CA PHE A 55 1.77 -4.40 -1.98
C PHE A 55 1.86 -5.07 -0.62
N VAL A 56 2.00 -6.39 -0.61
CA VAL A 56 2.52 -7.15 0.54
C VAL A 56 4.03 -7.26 0.34
N VAL A 57 4.83 -6.91 1.35
CA VAL A 57 6.29 -6.98 1.28
C VAL A 57 6.76 -8.06 2.23
N HIS A 58 7.45 -9.07 1.71
CA HIS A 58 8.02 -10.17 2.49
C HIS A 58 9.53 -10.22 2.28
N ALA A 59 10.31 -10.11 3.36
CA ALA A 59 11.77 -10.10 3.32
C ALA A 59 12.36 -9.09 2.30
N GLY A 60 11.73 -7.92 2.17
CA GLY A 60 12.14 -6.88 1.22
C GLY A 60 11.61 -7.05 -0.20
N THR A 61 11.02 -8.20 -0.53
CA THR A 61 10.43 -8.46 -1.85
C THR A 61 8.95 -8.07 -1.87
N PRO A 62 8.54 -7.11 -2.72
CA PRO A 62 7.13 -6.77 -2.88
C PRO A 62 6.40 -7.81 -3.74
N SER A 63 5.12 -8.01 -3.45
CA SER A 63 4.20 -8.76 -4.31
C SER A 63 3.94 -8.04 -5.63
N GLN A 64 3.18 -8.66 -6.52
CA GLN A 64 2.49 -7.92 -7.58
C GLN A 64 1.53 -6.90 -6.93
N GLY A 65 1.47 -5.70 -7.52
CA GLY A 65 0.62 -4.62 -7.03
C GLY A 65 -0.84 -4.82 -7.42
N VAL A 66 -1.76 -4.54 -6.50
CA VAL A 66 -3.20 -4.57 -6.76
C VAL A 66 -3.79 -3.19 -6.54
N TRP A 67 -4.62 -2.73 -7.47
CA TRP A 67 -5.30 -1.44 -7.33
C TRP A 67 -6.35 -1.48 -6.23
N VAL A 68 -6.29 -0.49 -5.34
CA VAL A 68 -7.26 -0.24 -4.28
C VAL A 68 -7.67 1.22 -4.29
N LYS A 69 -8.91 1.52 -3.91
CA LYS A 69 -9.39 2.90 -3.77
C LYS A 69 -9.43 3.25 -2.28
N VAL A 70 -8.73 4.32 -1.91
CA VAL A 70 -8.84 4.96 -0.59
C VAL A 70 -9.87 6.08 -0.70
N GLN A 71 -10.77 6.18 0.27
CA GLN A 71 -11.84 7.18 0.32
C GLN A 71 -11.70 8.05 1.56
#